data_AF-A0A9E7B469-F1
#
_entry.id   AF-A0A9E7B469-F1
#
_cell.length_a   1.000
_cell.length_b   1.000
_cell.length_c   1.000
_cell.angle_alpha   90.00
_cell.angle_beta   90.00
_cell.angle_gamma   90.00
#
_symmetry.space_group_name_H-M   'P 1'
#
loop_
_entity.id
_entity.type
_entity.pdbx_description
1 polymer ?
#
loop_
_entity_poly.entity_id
_entity_poly.type
_entity_poly.pdbx_seq_one_letter_code
_entity_poly.pdbx_strand_id
1 'polypeptide(L)'
;MLGGLNIRKELSSLLAMRESNRDWLMAPLSAVCMGVPLLLGLYLGSIQAGLLAGLGGLVIVYLPETGTITNRIVTLLICSFGFMVSFTIGQIASINHLSSVLTIGVFTGIVHWIVLFYKSAQPKSFFFVLIIALSICQPFNLADIPTKVGLIGLGTMFSSVFGLAYIMRLRVKQKELVSLPIDPVLRKNDFANYWEAIILGAFMAIALGVGYLMGLDSPYWIPVSSAAVMQGASRYHIWQRTVQRIVGTFVGLGLCWLLLHASSSIWVIGVFIVVLQLIVELTVVKNYALAVVFITPLAIFLADAANPVINTPDALISLRFIEICVGSLIGAIGGWVLHREQIRYATLKGLAKLGELGK
;
A
#
# COMPACT_ATOMS: atom_id res chain seq x y z
N MET A 1 14.64 -14.08 -27.77
CA MET A 1 15.05 -12.96 -28.65
C MET A 1 15.05 -11.69 -27.81
N LEU A 2 16.24 -11.26 -27.37
CA LEU A 2 16.45 -10.00 -26.63
C LEU A 2 16.54 -8.88 -27.67
N GLY A 3 15.39 -8.28 -28.01
CA GLY A 3 15.35 -7.07 -28.84
C GLY A 3 16.01 -5.92 -28.06
N GLY A 4 16.95 -5.23 -28.72
CA GLY A 4 17.77 -4.18 -28.12
C GLY A 4 16.95 -3.17 -27.31
N LEU A 5 17.18 -3.16 -26.00
CA LEU A 5 16.65 -2.16 -25.07
C LEU A 5 17.20 -0.80 -25.48
N ASN A 6 16.36 -0.02 -26.16
CA ASN A 6 16.71 1.33 -26.54
C ASN A 6 16.54 2.20 -25.28
N ILE A 7 17.58 2.28 -24.46
CA ILE A 7 17.60 2.86 -23.10
C ILE A 7 16.94 4.25 -23.06
N ARG A 8 17.08 5.05 -24.12
CA ARG A 8 16.41 6.36 -24.25
C ARG A 8 14.89 6.25 -24.33
N LYS A 9 14.34 5.29 -25.07
CA LYS A 9 12.89 5.05 -25.11
C LYS A 9 12.38 4.57 -23.76
N GLU A 10 13.14 3.68 -23.09
CA GLU A 10 12.85 3.22 -21.74
C GLU A 10 12.73 4.41 -20.77
N LEU A 11 13.76 5.25 -20.70
CA LEU A 11 13.79 6.46 -19.85
C LEU A 11 12.66 7.43 -20.18
N SER A 12 12.37 7.64 -21.47
CA SER A 12 11.26 8.51 -21.88
C SER A 12 9.90 7.95 -21.46
N SER A 13 9.73 6.62 -21.47
CA SER A 13 8.50 5.96 -21.03
C SER A 13 8.31 6.01 -19.51
N LEU A 14 9.41 6.06 -18.76
CA LEU A 14 9.39 6.22 -17.30
C LEU A 14 9.05 7.66 -16.87
N LEU A 15 9.33 8.65 -17.71
CA LEU A 15 9.06 10.07 -17.44
C LEU A 15 7.74 10.57 -18.04
N ALA A 16 7.12 9.81 -18.94
CA ALA A 16 5.88 10.18 -19.59
C ALA A 16 4.73 10.36 -18.58
N MET A 17 4.10 11.54 -18.61
CA MET A 17 2.92 11.86 -17.81
C MET A 17 1.67 11.35 -18.52
N ARG A 18 0.90 10.49 -17.85
CA ARG A 18 -0.38 10.02 -18.35
C ARG A 18 -1.50 11.01 -18.02
N GLU A 19 -2.47 11.12 -18.91
CA GLU A 19 -3.73 11.80 -18.61
C GLU A 19 -4.51 11.01 -17.57
N SER A 20 -5.12 11.72 -16.61
CA SER A 20 -5.87 11.13 -15.51
C SER A 20 -7.32 11.54 -15.60
N ASN A 21 -8.22 10.55 -15.71
CA ASN A 21 -9.67 10.73 -15.60
C ASN A 21 -10.17 10.79 -14.14
N ARG A 22 -9.28 10.69 -13.15
CA ARG A 22 -9.63 10.76 -11.73
C ARG A 22 -10.09 12.17 -11.36
N ASP A 23 -11.18 12.25 -10.59
CA ASP A 23 -11.69 13.53 -10.08
C ASP A 23 -10.60 14.25 -9.28
N TRP A 24 -10.39 15.53 -9.56
CA TRP A 24 -9.35 16.35 -8.95
C TRP A 24 -9.51 16.43 -7.43
N LEU A 25 -10.74 16.25 -6.92
CA LEU A 25 -11.05 16.33 -5.49
C LEU A 25 -10.50 15.12 -4.70
N MET A 26 -10.17 14.00 -5.35
CA MET A 26 -9.62 12.83 -4.65
C MET A 26 -8.29 13.13 -3.96
N ALA A 27 -7.46 13.96 -4.59
CA ALA A 27 -6.17 14.37 -4.04
C ALA A 27 -6.28 15.13 -2.71
N PRO A 28 -6.97 16.29 -2.64
CA PRO A 28 -7.17 17.00 -1.39
C PRO A 28 -7.99 16.18 -0.37
N LEU A 29 -8.95 15.37 -0.82
CA LEU A 29 -9.69 14.48 0.09
C LEU A 29 -8.76 13.50 0.81
N SER A 30 -7.83 12.87 0.10
CA SER A 30 -6.86 11.95 0.71
C SER A 30 -5.94 12.65 1.71
N ALA A 31 -5.49 13.86 1.37
CA ALA A 31 -4.65 14.68 2.24
C ALA A 31 -5.40 15.11 3.51
N VAL A 32 -6.68 15.45 3.42
CA VAL A 32 -7.53 15.78 4.57
C VAL A 32 -7.77 14.55 5.45
N CYS A 33 -8.14 13.41 4.86
CA CYS A 33 -8.43 12.18 5.58
C CYS A 33 -7.23 11.67 6.40
N MET A 34 -6.01 11.82 5.89
CA MET A 34 -4.79 11.46 6.63
C MET A 34 -4.30 12.59 7.53
N GLY A 35 -4.33 13.83 7.02
CA GLY A 35 -3.74 14.99 7.67
C GLY A 35 -4.49 15.47 8.90
N VAL A 36 -5.83 15.54 8.85
CA VAL A 36 -6.62 16.07 9.97
C VAL A 36 -6.49 15.19 11.23
N PRO A 37 -6.68 13.85 11.18
CA PRO A 37 -6.46 13.02 12.37
C PRO A 37 -5.04 13.12 12.92
N LEU A 38 -4.05 13.25 12.03
CA LEU A 38 -2.65 13.43 12.42
C LEU A 38 -2.41 14.74 13.17
N LEU A 39 -2.84 15.87 12.59
CA LEU A 39 -2.67 17.19 13.17
C LEU A 39 -3.47 17.34 14.48
N LEU A 40 -4.64 16.70 14.58
CA LEU A 40 -5.42 16.62 15.82
C LEU A 40 -4.67 15.83 16.89
N GLY A 41 -4.07 14.68 16.55
CA GLY A 41 -3.23 13.93 17.49
C GLY A 41 -2.03 14.75 17.98
N LEU A 42 -1.38 15.50 17.09
CA LEU A 42 -0.32 16.44 17.45
C LEU A 42 -0.81 17.54 18.39
N TYR A 43 -1.98 18.12 18.11
CA TYR A 43 -2.59 19.14 18.95
C TYR A 43 -2.94 18.61 20.35
N LEU A 44 -3.36 17.35 20.45
CA LEU A 44 -3.61 16.66 21.71
C LEU A 44 -2.32 16.18 22.41
N GLY A 45 -1.14 16.48 21.86
CA GLY A 45 0.16 16.18 22.48
C GLY A 45 0.68 14.76 22.22
N SER A 46 0.06 13.99 21.33
CA SER A 46 0.51 12.63 20.99
C SER A 46 0.66 12.42 19.49
N ILE A 47 1.89 12.55 19.00
CA ILE A 47 2.19 12.24 17.60
C ILE A 47 1.87 10.77 17.26
N GLN A 48 2.18 9.83 18.15
CA GLN A 48 1.92 8.41 17.92
C GLN A 48 0.44 8.15 17.65
N ALA A 49 -0.45 8.78 18.44
CA ALA A 49 -1.88 8.69 18.23
C ALA A 49 -2.31 9.30 16.90
N GLY A 50 -1.74 10.47 16.55
CA GLY A 50 -1.99 11.14 15.28
C GLY A 50 -1.55 10.30 14.07
N LEU A 51 -0.37 9.69 14.09
CA LEU A 51 0.13 8.85 13.00
C LEU A 51 -0.73 7.59 12.82
N LEU A 52 -1.12 6.93 13.91
CA LEU A 52 -2.01 5.76 13.87
C LEU A 52 -3.39 6.12 13.31
N ALA A 53 -3.99 7.23 13.75
CA ALA A 53 -5.24 7.70 13.19
C ALA A 53 -5.09 8.14 11.71
N GLY A 54 -3.97 8.78 11.36
CA GLY A 54 -3.63 9.16 9.99
C GLY A 54 -3.49 7.96 9.05
N LEU A 55 -2.91 6.84 9.51
CA LEU A 55 -2.85 5.58 8.75
C LEU A 55 -4.25 5.08 8.35
N GLY A 56 -5.25 5.27 9.21
CA GLY A 56 -6.66 5.00 8.88
C GLY A 56 -7.18 5.85 7.71
N GLY A 57 -6.59 7.03 7.50
CA GLY A 57 -6.75 7.92 6.34
C GLY A 57 -6.62 7.23 4.99
N LEU A 58 -5.70 6.25 4.88
CA LEU A 58 -5.36 5.56 3.63
C LEU A 58 -6.52 4.71 3.08
N VAL A 59 -7.55 4.43 3.88
CA VAL A 59 -8.75 3.71 3.42
C VAL A 59 -9.43 4.43 2.25
N ILE A 60 -9.37 5.77 2.21
CA ILE A 60 -10.06 6.54 1.16
C ILE A 60 -9.51 6.23 -0.25
N VAL A 61 -8.28 5.73 -0.35
CA VAL A 61 -7.66 5.33 -1.63
C VAL A 61 -8.37 4.11 -2.22
N TYR A 62 -9.04 3.29 -1.41
CA TYR A 62 -9.84 2.14 -1.86
C TYR A 62 -11.21 2.51 -2.42
N LEU A 63 -11.60 3.79 -2.36
CA LEU A 63 -12.88 4.21 -2.88
C LEU A 63 -12.96 3.94 -4.40
N PRO A 64 -13.88 3.08 -4.87
CA PRO A 64 -13.98 2.77 -6.30
C PRO A 64 -14.35 4.00 -7.14
N GLU A 65 -13.71 4.14 -8.31
CA GLU A 65 -14.03 5.20 -9.28
C GLU A 65 -15.34 4.93 -10.01
N THR A 66 -15.68 3.65 -10.23
CA THR A 66 -16.86 3.17 -10.94
C THR A 66 -17.71 2.25 -10.07
N GLY A 67 -18.97 2.06 -10.45
CA GLY A 67 -19.92 1.21 -9.74
C GLY A 67 -20.95 1.96 -8.90
N THR A 68 -21.89 1.21 -8.34
CA THR A 68 -23.04 1.73 -7.58
C THR A 68 -22.60 2.40 -6.28
N ILE A 69 -23.45 3.29 -5.75
CA ILE A 69 -23.24 3.93 -4.43
C ILE A 69 -23.05 2.85 -3.35
N THR A 70 -23.89 1.82 -3.37
CA THR A 70 -23.79 0.69 -2.45
C THR A 70 -22.43 0.02 -2.54
N ASN A 71 -21.91 -0.23 -3.75
CA ASN A 71 -20.58 -0.82 -3.93
C ASN A 71 -19.48 0.04 -3.29
N ARG A 72 -19.53 1.35 -3.51
CA ARG A 72 -18.54 2.29 -2.96
C ARG A 72 -18.56 2.31 -1.43
N ILE A 73 -19.75 2.39 -0.83
CA ILE A 73 -19.92 2.41 0.63
C ILE A 73 -19.47 1.07 1.24
N VAL A 74 -19.93 -0.05 0.69
CA VAL A 74 -19.59 -1.38 1.20
C VAL A 74 -18.09 -1.63 1.08
N THR A 75 -17.46 -1.27 -0.04
CA THR A 75 -16.00 -1.38 -0.21
C THR A 75 -15.26 -0.58 0.86
N LEU A 76 -15.67 0.67 1.08
CA LEU A 76 -15.04 1.56 2.07
C LEU A 76 -15.14 1.00 3.49
N LEU A 77 -16.30 0.47 3.87
CA LEU A 77 -16.53 -0.13 5.19
C LEU A 77 -15.76 -1.44 5.37
N ILE A 78 -15.73 -2.31 4.35
CA ILE A 78 -14.95 -3.56 4.38
C ILE A 78 -13.46 -3.25 4.51
N CYS A 79 -12.94 -2.28 3.75
CA CYS A 79 -11.54 -1.87 3.86
C CYS A 79 -11.23 -1.26 5.23
N SER A 80 -12.13 -0.44 5.79
CA SER A 80 -11.99 0.11 7.14
C SER A 80 -11.87 -0.98 8.20
N PHE A 81 -12.79 -1.94 8.17
CA PHE A 81 -12.75 -3.09 9.08
C PHE A 81 -11.49 -3.94 8.86
N GLY A 82 -11.13 -4.20 7.60
CA GLY A 82 -9.93 -4.95 7.26
C GLY A 82 -8.63 -4.27 7.73
N PHE A 83 -8.55 -2.94 7.75
CA PHE A 83 -7.42 -2.21 8.32
C PHE A 83 -7.32 -2.43 9.83
N MET A 84 -8.44 -2.34 10.54
CA MET A 84 -8.48 -2.63 11.98
C MET A 84 -8.05 -4.07 12.28
N VAL A 85 -8.57 -5.04 11.52
CA VAL A 85 -8.20 -6.46 11.66
C VAL A 85 -6.71 -6.68 11.35
N SER A 86 -6.20 -6.08 10.27
CA SER A 86 -4.77 -6.16 9.90
C SER A 86 -3.88 -5.66 11.04
N PHE A 87 -4.25 -4.54 11.65
CA PHE A 87 -3.48 -3.97 12.74
C PHE A 87 -3.55 -4.84 14.00
N THR A 88 -4.75 -5.27 14.41
CA THR A 88 -4.97 -6.13 15.59
C THR A 88 -4.19 -7.44 15.49
N ILE A 89 -4.30 -8.13 14.35
CA ILE A 89 -3.59 -9.40 14.13
C ILE A 89 -2.08 -9.19 14.20
N GLY A 90 -1.57 -8.11 13.60
CA GLY A 90 -0.14 -7.82 13.66
C GLY A 90 0.35 -7.46 15.07
N GLN A 91 -0.41 -6.68 15.85
CA GLN A 91 -0.08 -6.43 17.25
C GLN A 91 -0.05 -7.73 18.07
N ILE A 92 -0.99 -8.64 17.87
CA ILE A 92 -1.00 -9.94 18.59
C ILE A 92 0.21 -10.80 18.17
N ALA A 93 0.61 -10.75 16.89
CA ALA A 93 1.72 -11.54 16.38
C ALA A 93 3.11 -11.01 16.77
N SER A 94 3.22 -9.76 17.22
CA SER A 94 4.47 -9.10 17.62
C SER A 94 5.18 -9.71 18.84
N ILE A 95 4.58 -10.71 19.51
CA ILE A 95 5.15 -11.37 20.71
C ILE A 95 6.52 -12.01 20.41
N ASN A 96 6.64 -12.70 19.28
CA ASN A 96 7.85 -13.41 18.87
C ASN A 96 8.16 -13.17 17.39
N HIS A 97 9.44 -13.25 17.01
CA HIS A 97 9.85 -13.14 15.59
C HIS A 97 9.24 -14.27 14.74
N LEU A 98 9.14 -15.49 15.27
CA LEU A 98 8.54 -16.62 14.55
C LEU A 98 7.04 -16.42 14.32
N SER A 99 6.28 -15.98 15.33
CA SER A 99 4.85 -15.70 15.19
C SER A 99 4.60 -14.57 14.20
N SER A 100 5.47 -13.55 14.22
CA SER A 100 5.46 -12.43 13.29
C SER A 100 5.61 -12.88 11.84
N VAL A 101 6.63 -13.69 11.55
CA VAL A 101 6.91 -14.23 10.20
C VAL A 101 5.78 -15.12 9.67
N LEU A 102 5.26 -16.01 10.51
CA LEU A 102 4.16 -16.89 10.10
C LEU A 102 2.87 -16.09 9.86
N THR A 103 2.55 -15.16 10.75
CA THR A 103 1.31 -14.38 10.67
C THR A 103 1.30 -13.46 9.45
N ILE A 104 2.38 -12.73 9.17
CA ILE A 104 2.42 -11.84 8.00
C ILE A 104 2.22 -12.62 6.69
N GLY A 105 2.79 -13.82 6.59
CA GLY A 105 2.66 -14.65 5.40
C GLY A 105 1.26 -15.21 5.22
N VAL A 106 0.71 -15.84 6.25
CA VAL A 106 -0.66 -16.41 6.22
C VAL A 106 -1.69 -15.30 5.98
N PHE A 107 -1.60 -14.20 6.73
CA PHE A 107 -2.54 -13.09 6.61
C PHE A 107 -2.49 -12.45 5.22
N THR A 108 -1.29 -12.19 4.69
CA THR A 108 -1.15 -11.61 3.35
C THR A 108 -1.73 -12.54 2.28
N GLY A 109 -1.50 -13.85 2.39
CA GLY A 109 -2.10 -14.83 1.48
C GLY A 109 -3.62 -14.77 1.52
N ILE A 110 -4.23 -14.79 2.71
CA ILE A 110 -5.69 -14.71 2.88
C ILE A 110 -6.26 -13.42 2.31
N VAL A 111 -5.70 -12.26 2.69
CA VAL A 111 -6.19 -10.96 2.21
C VAL A 111 -6.04 -10.83 0.71
N HIS A 112 -4.92 -11.27 0.14
CA HIS A 112 -4.71 -11.24 -1.30
C HIS A 112 -5.69 -12.16 -2.04
N TRP A 113 -5.95 -13.35 -1.51
CA TRP A 113 -6.95 -14.25 -2.06
C TRP A 113 -8.35 -13.63 -2.07
N ILE A 114 -8.75 -12.98 -0.95
CA ILE A 114 -10.03 -12.25 -0.85
C ILE A 114 -10.11 -11.14 -1.92
N VAL A 115 -9.05 -10.35 -2.06
CA VAL A 115 -8.97 -9.28 -3.07
C VAL A 115 -9.06 -9.82 -4.50
N LEU A 116 -8.40 -10.95 -4.79
CA LEU A 116 -8.48 -11.63 -6.10
C LEU A 116 -9.88 -12.19 -6.37
N PHE A 117 -10.51 -12.75 -5.34
CA PHE A 117 -11.86 -13.30 -5.41
C PHE A 117 -12.90 -12.23 -5.73
N TYR A 118 -12.72 -11.01 -5.21
CA TYR A 118 -13.67 -9.90 -5.39
C TYR A 118 -13.29 -8.89 -6.48
N LYS A 119 -12.18 -9.10 -7.21
CA LYS A 119 -11.69 -8.18 -8.26
C LYS A 119 -11.63 -6.72 -7.80
N SER A 120 -11.18 -6.50 -6.56
CA SER A 120 -11.10 -5.13 -6.00
C SER A 120 -10.15 -4.25 -6.81
N ALA A 121 -10.45 -2.96 -6.87
CA ALA A 121 -9.61 -1.97 -7.56
C ALA A 121 -8.20 -1.89 -6.95
N GLN A 122 -7.26 -1.32 -7.71
CA GLN A 122 -5.95 -0.96 -7.17
C GLN A 122 -6.17 0.03 -6.02
N PRO A 123 -5.52 -0.15 -4.85
CA PRO A 123 -4.20 -0.75 -4.61
C PRO A 123 -4.17 -2.24 -4.17
N LYS A 124 -5.23 -3.03 -4.45
CA LYS A 124 -5.31 -4.47 -4.10
C LYS A 124 -5.00 -4.73 -2.62
N SER A 125 -4.12 -5.68 -2.25
CA SER A 125 -3.81 -6.00 -0.85
C SER A 125 -2.73 -5.11 -0.21
N PHE A 126 -2.14 -4.14 -0.93
CA PHE A 126 -0.90 -3.46 -0.52
C PHE A 126 -0.99 -2.76 0.84
N PHE A 127 -2.02 -1.93 1.07
CA PHE A 127 -2.10 -1.19 2.34
C PHE A 127 -2.45 -2.09 3.53
N PHE A 128 -3.11 -3.22 3.31
CA PHE A 128 -3.31 -4.21 4.37
C PHE A 128 -1.97 -4.83 4.80
N VAL A 129 -1.11 -5.15 3.82
CA VAL A 129 0.27 -5.62 4.06
C VAL A 129 1.10 -4.54 4.76
N LEU A 130 0.95 -3.27 4.38
CA LEU A 130 1.62 -2.15 5.06
C LEU A 130 1.24 -2.07 6.54
N ILE A 131 -0.06 -2.10 6.84
CA ILE A 131 -0.56 -1.94 8.21
C ILE A 131 -0.11 -3.10 9.10
N ILE A 132 -0.20 -4.35 8.61
CA ILE A 132 0.25 -5.49 9.40
C ILE A 132 1.77 -5.51 9.57
N ALA A 133 2.55 -5.12 8.55
CA ALA A 133 4.01 -5.04 8.67
C ALA A 133 4.43 -4.00 9.72
N LEU A 134 3.79 -2.83 9.71
CA LEU A 134 4.02 -1.78 10.71
C LEU A 134 3.66 -2.24 12.12
N SER A 135 2.52 -2.88 12.32
CA SER A 135 2.08 -3.31 13.65
C SER A 135 2.89 -4.47 14.21
N ILE A 136 3.27 -5.44 13.38
CA ILE A 136 4.12 -6.56 13.80
C ILE A 136 5.47 -6.10 14.36
N CYS A 137 6.01 -5.01 13.83
CA CYS A 137 7.31 -4.48 14.27
C CYS A 137 7.21 -3.51 15.46
N GLN A 138 6.01 -3.29 16.02
CA GLN A 138 5.86 -2.52 17.25
C GLN A 138 6.03 -3.41 18.49
N PRO A 139 6.48 -2.84 19.63
CA PRO A 139 6.59 -3.60 20.86
C PRO A 139 5.22 -4.13 21.32
N PHE A 140 5.22 -5.40 21.75
CA PHE A 140 4.03 -6.07 22.25
C PHE A 140 3.63 -5.51 23.62
N ASN A 141 2.42 -4.96 23.71
CA ASN A 141 1.77 -4.64 24.98
C ASN A 141 0.27 -4.86 24.85
N LEU A 142 -0.27 -5.86 25.57
CA LEU A 142 -1.68 -6.25 25.50
C LEU A 142 -2.63 -5.12 25.93
N ALA A 143 -2.22 -4.28 26.89
CA ALA A 143 -3.05 -3.18 27.38
C ALA A 143 -3.23 -2.05 26.36
N ASP A 144 -2.24 -1.85 25.49
CA ASP A 144 -2.26 -0.76 24.49
C ASP A 144 -2.99 -1.15 23.20
N ILE A 145 -3.22 -2.46 22.96
CA ILE A 145 -3.82 -2.95 21.72
C ILE A 145 -5.20 -2.30 21.47
N PRO A 146 -6.15 -2.30 22.42
CA PRO A 146 -7.46 -1.69 22.19
C PRO A 146 -7.38 -0.20 21.85
N THR A 147 -6.47 0.53 22.52
CA THR A 147 -6.27 1.96 22.29
C THR A 147 -5.70 2.22 20.89
N LYS A 148 -4.64 1.50 20.49
CA LYS A 148 -4.02 1.65 19.16
C LYS A 148 -4.97 1.25 18.03
N VAL A 149 -5.71 0.16 18.20
CA VAL A 149 -6.74 -0.29 17.25
C VAL A 149 -7.87 0.73 17.17
N GLY A 150 -8.30 1.27 18.32
CA GLY A 150 -9.30 2.34 18.41
C GLY A 150 -8.88 3.60 17.66
N LEU A 151 -7.61 4.01 17.75
CA LEU A 151 -7.06 5.15 17.02
C LEU A 151 -7.12 4.96 15.50
N ILE A 152 -6.74 3.78 15.00
CA ILE A 152 -6.92 3.45 13.57
C ILE A 152 -8.40 3.45 13.20
N GLY A 153 -9.25 2.86 14.06
CA GLY A 153 -10.70 2.88 13.90
C GLY A 153 -11.27 4.29 13.76
N LEU A 154 -10.85 5.23 14.61
CA LEU A 154 -11.25 6.63 14.53
C LEU A 154 -10.80 7.27 13.20
N GLY A 155 -9.58 6.97 12.75
CA GLY A 155 -9.05 7.43 11.46
C GLY A 155 -9.84 6.91 10.26
N THR A 156 -10.18 5.61 10.26
CA THR A 156 -10.98 5.00 9.19
C THR A 156 -12.44 5.46 9.23
N MET A 157 -13.00 5.68 10.42
CA MET A 157 -14.32 6.30 10.60
C MET A 157 -14.36 7.72 10.05
N PHE A 158 -13.39 8.56 10.40
CA PHE A 158 -13.27 9.92 9.88
C PHE A 158 -13.21 9.91 8.35
N SER A 159 -12.35 9.06 7.79
CA SER A 159 -12.21 8.88 6.34
C SER A 159 -13.49 8.38 5.68
N SER A 160 -14.23 7.50 6.36
CA SER A 160 -15.51 6.97 5.88
C SER A 160 -16.59 8.04 5.81
N VAL A 161 -16.66 8.95 6.80
CA VAL A 161 -17.59 10.09 6.79
C VAL A 161 -17.30 11.02 5.60
N PHE A 162 -16.05 11.39 5.39
CA PHE A 162 -15.65 12.21 4.24
C PHE A 162 -15.84 11.48 2.90
N GLY A 163 -15.57 10.17 2.86
CA GLY A 163 -15.88 9.32 1.72
C GLY A 163 -17.36 9.28 1.38
N LEU A 164 -18.25 9.18 2.39
CA LEU A 164 -19.69 9.26 2.21
C LEU A 164 -20.13 10.62 1.65
N ALA A 165 -19.63 11.72 2.20
CA ALA A 165 -19.92 13.07 1.69
C ALA A 165 -19.49 13.22 0.22
N TYR A 166 -18.33 12.67 -0.14
CA TYR A 166 -17.85 12.66 -1.52
C TYR A 166 -18.73 11.79 -2.44
N ILE A 167 -19.13 10.59 -2.00
CA ILE A 167 -20.06 9.73 -2.76
C ILE A 167 -21.41 10.44 -2.98
N MET A 168 -21.92 11.15 -1.98
CA MET A 168 -23.16 11.94 -2.11
C MET A 168 -23.01 13.07 -3.15
N ARG A 169 -21.86 13.76 -3.20
CA ARG A 169 -21.57 14.75 -4.24
C ARG A 169 -21.55 14.12 -5.64
N LEU A 170 -20.91 12.96 -5.78
CA LEU A 170 -20.89 12.24 -7.05
C LEU A 170 -22.30 11.84 -7.51
N ARG A 171 -23.19 11.46 -6.58
CA ARG A 171 -24.59 11.16 -6.88
C ARG A 171 -25.31 12.34 -7.52
N VAL A 172 -25.06 13.57 -7.07
CA VAL A 172 -25.67 14.77 -7.65
C VAL A 172 -25.23 14.95 -9.11
N LYS A 173 -23.94 14.71 -9.40
CA LYS A 173 -23.36 14.85 -10.74
C LYS A 173 -23.74 13.71 -11.69
N GLN A 174 -23.89 12.49 -11.17
CA GLN A 174 -24.18 11.28 -11.95
C GLN A 174 -25.68 11.10 -12.25
N LYS A 175 -26.55 11.88 -11.60
CA LYS A 175 -27.99 11.93 -11.91
C LYS A 175 -28.27 12.37 -13.36
N GLU A 176 -27.29 12.96 -14.05
CA GLU A 176 -27.37 13.42 -15.45
C GLU A 176 -26.85 12.40 -16.48
N LEU A 177 -26.15 11.33 -16.07
CA LEU A 177 -25.46 10.41 -16.99
C LEU A 177 -25.90 8.95 -16.76
N VAL A 178 -26.97 8.58 -17.47
CA VAL A 178 -27.37 7.27 -18.01
C VAL A 178 -27.06 6.00 -17.19
N SER A 179 -28.11 5.19 -17.04
CA SER A 179 -28.15 3.79 -16.58
C SER A 179 -27.07 2.90 -17.22
N LEU A 180 -25.95 2.74 -16.52
CA LEU A 180 -25.01 1.65 -16.77
C LEU A 180 -25.56 0.36 -16.12
N PRO A 181 -25.33 -0.82 -16.71
CA PRO A 181 -25.75 -2.09 -16.12
C PRO A 181 -25.20 -2.23 -14.70
N ILE A 182 -26.04 -2.77 -13.81
CA ILE A 182 -25.71 -3.01 -12.40
C ILE A 182 -24.65 -4.11 -12.35
N ASP A 183 -23.38 -3.74 -12.37
CA ASP A 183 -22.31 -4.67 -12.05
C ASP A 183 -22.40 -5.02 -10.55
N PRO A 184 -22.48 -6.31 -10.18
CA PRO A 184 -22.60 -6.71 -8.78
C PRO A 184 -21.38 -6.27 -7.96
N VAL A 185 -21.66 -5.87 -6.71
CA VAL A 185 -20.72 -5.33 -5.70
C VAL A 185 -19.47 -6.20 -5.51
N LEU A 186 -19.64 -7.51 -5.69
CA LEU A 186 -18.62 -8.53 -5.49
C LEU A 186 -18.67 -9.48 -6.68
N ARG A 187 -17.90 -9.17 -7.74
CA ARG A 187 -17.81 -10.08 -8.88
C ARG A 187 -16.90 -11.24 -8.52
N LYS A 188 -17.52 -12.33 -8.06
CA LYS A 188 -16.84 -13.60 -7.81
C LYS A 188 -15.98 -13.95 -9.01
N ASN A 189 -14.68 -14.07 -8.78
CA ASN A 189 -13.76 -14.64 -9.73
C ASN A 189 -13.63 -16.13 -9.40
N ASP A 190 -14.37 -16.99 -10.11
CA ASP A 190 -14.22 -18.44 -9.99
C ASP A 190 -12.80 -18.94 -10.34
N PHE A 191 -11.95 -18.03 -10.82
CA PHE A 191 -10.55 -18.26 -11.19
C PHE A 191 -9.56 -17.53 -10.27
N ALA A 192 -9.93 -17.26 -9.01
CA ALA A 192 -8.99 -16.76 -8.01
C ALA A 192 -7.89 -17.81 -7.77
N ASN A 193 -6.71 -17.57 -8.32
CA ASN A 193 -5.61 -18.51 -8.26
C ASN A 193 -5.05 -18.57 -6.83
N TYR A 194 -5.34 -19.65 -6.11
CA TYR A 194 -4.85 -19.87 -4.75
C TYR A 194 -3.32 -19.90 -4.70
N TRP A 195 -2.64 -20.31 -5.79
CA TRP A 195 -1.18 -20.24 -5.85
C TRP A 195 -0.66 -18.81 -5.84
N GLU A 196 -1.36 -17.84 -6.44
CA GLU A 196 -0.94 -16.43 -6.39
C GLU A 196 -0.92 -15.91 -4.95
N ALA A 197 -1.96 -16.26 -4.18
CA ALA A 197 -2.06 -15.94 -2.76
C ALA A 197 -0.98 -16.63 -1.92
N ILE A 198 -0.74 -17.93 -2.15
CA ILE A 198 0.30 -18.69 -1.44
C ILE A 198 1.69 -18.11 -1.73
N ILE A 199 1.99 -17.80 -2.99
CA ILE A 199 3.27 -17.20 -3.40
C ILE A 199 3.44 -15.85 -2.71
N LEU A 200 2.45 -14.96 -2.79
CA LEU A 200 2.56 -13.65 -2.15
C LEU A 200 2.76 -13.77 -0.63
N GLY A 201 1.99 -14.63 0.03
CA GLY A 201 2.14 -14.90 1.47
C GLY A 201 3.52 -15.43 1.83
N ALA A 202 4.02 -16.43 1.09
CA ALA A 202 5.35 -16.99 1.31
C ALA A 202 6.45 -15.93 1.15
N PHE A 203 6.38 -15.08 0.13
CA PHE A 203 7.35 -14.01 -0.08
C PHE A 203 7.28 -12.90 0.99
N MET A 204 6.12 -12.63 1.59
CA MET A 204 6.03 -11.72 2.73
C MET A 204 6.66 -12.31 3.99
N ALA A 205 6.45 -13.61 4.25
CA ALA A 205 7.12 -14.31 5.35
C ALA A 205 8.65 -14.32 5.16
N ILE A 206 9.12 -14.65 3.96
CA ILE A 206 10.55 -14.62 3.61
C ILE A 206 11.11 -13.21 3.81
N ALA A 207 10.42 -12.18 3.31
CA ALA A 207 10.85 -10.79 3.44
C ALA A 207 11.05 -10.37 4.91
N LEU A 208 10.05 -10.64 5.77
CA LEU A 208 10.17 -10.30 7.19
C LEU A 208 11.24 -11.17 7.90
N GLY A 209 11.29 -12.47 7.57
CA GLY A 209 12.26 -13.40 8.14
C GLY A 209 13.71 -13.03 7.80
N VAL A 210 13.99 -12.62 6.56
CA VAL A 210 15.30 -12.10 6.16
C VAL A 210 15.67 -10.88 6.98
N GLY A 211 14.73 -9.97 7.23
CA GLY A 211 14.95 -8.81 8.09
C GLY A 211 15.39 -9.17 9.51
N TYR A 212 14.70 -10.12 10.15
CA TYR A 212 15.10 -10.60 11.48
C TYR A 212 16.43 -11.35 11.47
N LEU A 213 16.73 -12.12 10.42
CA LEU A 213 18.02 -12.80 10.26
C LEU A 213 19.19 -11.83 10.07
N MET A 214 18.93 -10.65 9.49
CA MET A 214 19.90 -9.55 9.38
C MET A 214 20.12 -8.82 10.71
N GLY A 215 19.40 -9.19 11.78
CA GLY A 215 19.50 -8.53 13.09
C GLY A 215 18.84 -7.15 13.14
N LEU A 216 17.88 -6.87 12.26
CA LEU A 216 17.16 -5.60 12.24
C LEU A 216 16.03 -5.60 13.29
N ASP A 217 15.91 -4.51 14.04
CA ASP A 217 14.91 -4.39 15.13
C ASP A 217 13.46 -4.33 14.60
N SER A 218 13.24 -3.61 13.50
CA SER A 218 11.90 -3.36 12.96
C SER A 218 11.89 -3.39 11.43
N PRO A 219 12.10 -4.57 10.81
CA PRO A 219 12.33 -4.70 9.37
C PRO A 219 11.07 -4.60 8.49
N TYR A 220 10.09 -3.76 8.87
CA TYR A 220 8.80 -3.66 8.18
C TYR A 220 8.90 -3.15 6.74
N TRP A 221 9.96 -2.42 6.38
CA TRP A 221 10.16 -1.92 5.01
C TRP A 221 10.51 -3.00 3.99
N ILE A 222 11.08 -4.13 4.43
CA ILE A 222 11.41 -5.25 3.55
C ILE A 222 10.14 -5.88 2.96
N PRO A 223 9.14 -6.35 3.76
CA PRO A 223 7.89 -6.87 3.21
C PRO A 223 7.08 -5.80 2.47
N VAL A 224 7.07 -4.54 2.94
CA VAL A 224 6.37 -3.44 2.24
C VAL A 224 6.94 -3.20 0.84
N SER A 225 8.27 -3.21 0.71
CA SER A 225 8.92 -3.02 -0.59
C SER A 225 8.78 -4.23 -1.50
N SER A 226 8.84 -5.43 -0.93
CA SER A 226 8.53 -6.67 -1.65
C SER A 226 7.11 -6.64 -2.23
N ALA A 227 6.11 -6.30 -1.39
CA ALA A 227 4.72 -6.17 -1.81
C ALA A 227 4.55 -5.13 -2.92
N ALA A 228 5.18 -3.96 -2.81
CA ALA A 228 5.06 -2.91 -3.82
C ALA A 228 5.55 -3.34 -5.22
N VAL A 229 6.67 -4.07 -5.26
CA VAL A 229 7.27 -4.58 -6.51
C VAL A 229 6.41 -5.70 -7.10
N MET A 230 5.92 -6.63 -6.26
CA MET A 230 5.08 -7.76 -6.68
C MET A 230 3.73 -7.34 -7.28
N GLN A 231 3.30 -6.09 -7.08
CA GLN A 231 2.05 -5.55 -7.63
C GLN A 231 2.12 -5.23 -9.14
N GLY A 232 3.27 -5.44 -9.79
CA GLY A 232 3.42 -5.29 -11.24
C GLY A 232 2.60 -6.30 -12.04
N ALA A 233 1.87 -5.85 -13.06
CA ALA A 233 0.95 -6.70 -13.83
C ALA A 233 1.63 -7.61 -14.88
N SER A 234 2.91 -7.38 -15.20
CA SER A 234 3.69 -8.20 -16.14
C SER A 234 5.16 -8.24 -15.70
N ARG A 235 5.97 -9.15 -16.24
CA ARG A 235 7.43 -9.19 -15.97
C ARG A 235 8.10 -7.85 -16.24
N TYR A 236 7.71 -7.21 -17.34
CA TYR A 236 8.20 -5.90 -17.72
C TYR A 236 7.83 -4.85 -16.68
N HIS A 237 6.56 -4.82 -16.24
CA HIS A 237 6.12 -3.89 -15.19
C HIS A 237 6.75 -4.18 -13.83
N ILE A 238 7.02 -5.45 -13.48
CA ILE A 238 7.73 -5.82 -12.24
C ILE A 238 9.17 -5.30 -12.28
N TRP A 239 9.87 -5.48 -13.41
CA TRP A 239 11.22 -4.94 -13.60
C TRP A 239 11.22 -3.41 -13.52
N GLN A 240 10.33 -2.74 -14.26
CA GLN A 240 10.19 -1.29 -14.19
C GLN A 240 9.91 -0.81 -12.76
N ARG A 241 8.99 -1.46 -12.04
CA ARG A 241 8.70 -1.12 -10.64
C ARG A 241 9.90 -1.35 -9.72
N THR A 242 10.69 -2.39 -9.95
CA THR A 242 11.91 -2.63 -9.17
C THR A 242 12.89 -1.47 -9.35
N VAL A 243 13.16 -1.08 -10.60
CA VAL A 243 14.05 0.05 -10.91
C VAL A 243 13.49 1.37 -10.38
N GLN A 244 12.21 1.64 -10.62
CA GLN A 244 11.53 2.84 -10.13
C GLN A 244 11.51 2.91 -8.61
N ARG A 245 11.35 1.77 -7.92
CA ARG A 245 11.39 1.68 -6.47
C ARG A 245 12.80 2.01 -5.96
N ILE A 246 13.84 1.34 -6.43
CA ILE A 246 15.21 1.55 -5.94
C ILE A 246 15.71 2.96 -6.26
N VAL A 247 15.62 3.39 -7.53
CA VAL A 247 16.11 4.71 -7.97
C VAL A 247 15.23 5.85 -7.42
N GLY A 248 13.91 5.70 -7.48
CA GLY A 248 12.97 6.68 -6.95
C GLY A 248 13.10 6.83 -5.44
N THR A 249 13.33 5.75 -4.71
CA THR A 249 13.63 5.79 -3.28
C THR A 249 14.97 6.46 -3.01
N PHE A 250 16.03 6.20 -3.78
CA PHE A 250 17.31 6.89 -3.58
C PHE A 250 17.14 8.43 -3.66
N VAL A 251 16.43 8.92 -4.68
CA VAL A 251 16.10 10.35 -4.81
C VAL A 251 15.18 10.81 -3.68
N GLY A 252 14.16 10.02 -3.35
CA GLY A 252 13.21 10.31 -2.27
C GLY A 252 13.84 10.33 -0.87
N LEU A 253 14.88 9.54 -0.63
CA LEU A 253 15.68 9.55 0.59
C LEU A 253 16.52 10.83 0.68
N GLY A 254 17.08 11.31 -0.43
CA GLY A 254 17.72 12.63 -0.49
C GLY A 254 16.72 13.75 -0.17
N LEU A 255 15.50 13.67 -0.70
CA LEU A 255 14.43 14.60 -0.35
C LEU A 255 14.04 14.47 1.14
N CYS A 256 13.92 13.26 1.67
CA CYS A 256 13.63 13.01 3.09
C CYS A 256 14.70 13.62 3.98
N TRP A 257 15.98 13.44 3.64
CA TRP A 257 17.12 14.03 4.33
C TRP A 257 17.02 15.55 4.40
N LEU A 258 16.73 16.20 3.26
CA LEU A 258 16.54 17.65 3.20
C LEU A 258 15.35 18.12 4.04
N LEU A 259 14.22 17.42 3.98
CA LEU A 259 13.03 17.75 4.77
C LEU A 259 13.28 17.58 6.27
N LEU A 260 14.02 16.54 6.68
CA LEU A 260 14.41 16.35 8.08
C LEU A 260 15.31 17.49 8.57
N HIS A 261 16.29 17.92 7.77
CA HIS A 261 17.14 19.07 8.10
C HIS A 261 16.37 20.39 8.15
N ALA A 262 15.34 20.54 7.31
CA ALA A 262 14.46 21.69 7.33
C ALA A 262 13.41 21.64 8.47
N SER A 263 13.17 20.47 9.06
CA SER A 263 12.17 20.30 10.11
C SER A 263 12.71 20.77 11.46
N SER A 264 12.27 21.95 11.89
CA SER A 264 12.61 22.50 13.22
C SER A 264 11.65 22.04 14.32
N SER A 265 10.53 21.41 13.94
CA SER A 265 9.46 21.02 14.87
C SER A 265 8.62 19.89 14.31
N ILE A 266 8.00 19.12 15.20
CA ILE A 266 7.07 18.04 14.86
C ILE A 266 5.84 18.50 14.07
N TRP A 267 5.46 19.77 14.25
CA TRP A 267 4.40 20.41 13.47
C TRP A 267 4.77 20.56 11.99
N VAL A 268 6.04 20.86 11.72
CA VAL A 268 6.55 20.98 10.34
C VAL A 268 6.51 19.61 9.65
N ILE A 269 6.87 18.54 10.38
CA ILE A 269 6.74 17.15 9.88
C ILE A 269 5.27 16.84 9.58
N GLY A 270 4.33 17.22 10.46
CA GLY A 270 2.90 17.07 10.22
C GLY A 270 2.44 17.76 8.93
N VAL A 271 2.88 19.01 8.68
CA VAL A 271 2.59 19.73 7.43
C VAL A 271 3.22 19.04 6.23
N PHE A 272 4.46 18.57 6.33
CA PHE A 272 5.10 17.81 5.25
C PHE A 272 4.32 16.54 4.91
N ILE A 273 3.80 15.80 5.89
CA ILE A 273 2.96 14.61 5.64
C ILE A 273 1.72 14.99 4.81
N VAL A 274 1.03 16.08 5.15
CA VAL A 274 -0.16 16.54 4.41
C VAL A 274 0.20 16.96 2.98
N VAL A 275 1.25 17.75 2.80
CA VAL A 275 1.70 18.24 1.49
C VAL A 275 2.19 17.08 0.63
N LEU A 276 3.00 16.17 1.18
CA LEU A 276 3.49 15.00 0.48
C LEU A 276 2.34 14.07 0.06
N GLN A 277 1.35 13.83 0.92
CA GLN A 277 0.17 13.05 0.56
C GLN A 277 -0.58 13.65 -0.64
N LEU A 278 -0.77 14.97 -0.64
CA LEU A 278 -1.41 15.66 -1.75
C LEU A 278 -0.61 15.46 -3.04
N ILE A 279 0.71 15.66 -3.00
CA ILE A 279 1.59 15.49 -4.16
C ILE A 279 1.58 14.03 -4.63
N VAL A 280 1.65 13.06 -3.72
CA VAL A 280 1.60 11.63 -4.04
C VAL A 280 0.31 11.30 -4.78
N GLU A 281 -0.84 11.74 -4.28
CA GLU A 281 -2.13 11.42 -4.91
C GLU A 281 -2.28 12.07 -6.30
N LEU A 282 -1.72 13.28 -6.49
CA LEU A 282 -1.69 13.96 -7.80
C LEU A 282 -0.73 13.31 -8.80
N THR A 283 0.36 12.71 -8.32
CA THR A 283 1.42 12.16 -9.17
C THR A 283 1.25 10.66 -9.44
N VAL A 284 0.75 9.87 -8.49
CA VAL A 284 0.66 8.40 -8.60
C VAL A 284 -0.19 7.94 -9.76
N VAL A 285 -1.22 8.71 -10.11
CA VAL A 285 -2.11 8.44 -11.25
C VAL A 285 -1.48 8.84 -12.60
N LYS A 286 -0.50 9.75 -12.60
CA LYS A 286 0.12 10.29 -13.82
C LYS A 286 1.48 9.66 -14.13
N ASN A 287 2.34 9.54 -13.13
CA ASN A 287 3.67 8.97 -13.23
C ASN A 287 4.10 8.32 -11.89
N TYR A 288 4.20 6.99 -11.89
CA TYR A 288 4.62 6.24 -10.72
C TYR A 288 6.07 6.49 -10.31
N ALA A 289 7.00 6.68 -11.25
CA ALA A 289 8.41 6.93 -10.93
C ALA A 289 8.57 8.23 -10.15
N LEU A 290 7.87 9.28 -10.57
CA LEU A 290 7.83 10.55 -9.84
C LEU A 290 7.12 10.40 -8.49
N ALA A 291 6.02 9.64 -8.44
CA ALA A 291 5.30 9.41 -7.20
C ALA A 291 6.16 8.72 -6.13
N VAL A 292 7.00 7.75 -6.51
CA VAL A 292 7.89 7.04 -5.56
C VAL A 292 8.84 7.99 -4.83
N VAL A 293 9.29 9.06 -5.48
CA VAL A 293 10.15 10.09 -4.87
C VAL A 293 9.45 10.74 -3.68
N PHE A 294 8.15 10.99 -3.76
CA PHE A 294 7.36 11.60 -2.69
C PHE A 294 6.74 10.58 -1.72
N ILE A 295 6.44 9.37 -2.19
CA ILE A 295 5.96 8.25 -1.35
C ILE A 295 7.02 7.89 -0.30
N THR A 296 8.30 7.94 -0.66
CA THR A 296 9.41 7.58 0.23
C THR A 296 9.46 8.44 1.50
N PRO A 297 9.63 9.78 1.45
CA PRO A 297 9.61 10.62 2.64
C PRO A 297 8.26 10.57 3.36
N LEU A 298 7.15 10.46 2.64
CA LEU A 298 5.82 10.35 3.23
C LEU A 298 5.71 9.12 4.14
N ALA A 299 6.08 7.96 3.62
CA ALA A 299 5.97 6.71 4.35
C ALA A 299 7.01 6.59 5.47
N ILE A 300 8.20 7.20 5.31
CA ILE A 300 9.17 7.34 6.41
C ILE A 300 8.58 8.21 7.53
N PHE A 301 8.03 9.38 7.22
CA PHE A 301 7.40 10.21 8.26
C PHE A 301 6.21 9.52 8.91
N LEU A 302 5.39 8.78 8.15
CA LEU A 302 4.24 8.08 8.71
C LEU A 302 4.63 6.95 9.67
N ALA A 303 5.75 6.28 9.39
CA ALA A 303 6.21 5.13 10.17
C ALA A 303 7.18 5.49 11.30
N ASP A 304 8.05 6.48 11.07
CA ASP A 304 9.19 6.80 11.92
C ASP A 304 9.11 8.17 12.60
N ALA A 305 8.11 9.03 12.31
CA ALA A 305 8.04 10.36 12.97
C ALA A 305 7.89 10.32 14.49
N ALA A 306 7.47 9.18 15.04
CA ALA A 306 7.43 8.94 16.48
C ALA A 306 8.52 7.97 16.99
N ASN A 307 9.43 7.55 16.11
CA ASN A 307 10.51 6.62 16.43
C ASN A 307 11.79 7.42 16.76
N PRO A 308 12.50 7.12 17.88
CA PRO A 308 13.73 7.83 18.25
C PRO A 308 14.80 7.91 17.15
N VAL A 309 14.84 6.92 16.25
CA VAL A 309 15.79 6.86 15.12
C VAL A 309 15.66 8.06 14.16
N ILE A 310 14.52 8.75 14.15
CA ILE A 310 14.34 9.97 13.34
C ILE A 310 15.29 11.11 13.72
N ASN A 311 15.80 11.12 14.97
CA ASN A 311 16.77 12.11 15.43
C ASN A 311 18.18 11.85 14.88
N THR A 312 18.40 10.74 14.20
CA THR A 312 19.65 10.38 13.51
C THR A 312 19.39 10.17 12.01
N PRO A 313 19.19 11.26 11.22
CA PRO A 313 18.75 11.15 9.83
C PRO A 313 19.63 10.25 8.95
N ASP A 314 20.95 10.32 9.10
CA ASP A 314 21.87 9.55 8.26
C ASP A 314 21.78 8.03 8.53
N ALA A 315 21.63 7.65 9.80
CA ALA A 315 21.43 6.26 10.20
C ALA A 315 20.05 5.74 9.75
N LEU A 316 19.00 6.56 9.89
CA LEU A 316 17.67 6.22 9.42
C LEU A 316 17.68 5.97 7.89
N ILE A 317 18.26 6.89 7.13
CA ILE A 317 18.25 6.82 5.67
C ILE A 317 19.03 5.62 5.15
N SER A 318 20.21 5.35 5.71
CA SER A 318 21.01 4.18 5.33
C SER A 318 20.29 2.86 5.66
N LEU A 319 19.69 2.76 6.85
CA LEU A 319 18.89 1.61 7.25
C LEU A 319 17.71 1.38 6.28
N ARG A 320 16.93 2.42 6.01
CA ARG A 320 15.75 2.35 5.14
C ARG A 320 16.15 2.03 3.69
N PHE A 321 17.27 2.54 3.21
CA PHE A 321 17.78 2.20 1.88
C PHE A 321 18.11 0.72 1.75
N ILE A 322 18.78 0.14 2.75
CA ILE A 322 19.11 -1.29 2.77
C ILE A 322 17.83 -2.14 2.76
N GLU A 323 16.87 -1.83 3.63
CA GLU A 323 15.61 -2.56 3.72
C GLU A 323 14.82 -2.51 2.40
N ILE A 324 14.78 -1.34 1.75
CA ILE A 324 14.09 -1.17 0.48
C ILE A 324 14.81 -1.92 -0.65
N CYS A 325 16.14 -1.91 -0.69
CA CYS A 325 16.92 -2.70 -1.65
C CYS A 325 16.64 -4.21 -1.49
N VAL A 326 16.79 -4.74 -0.26
CA VAL A 326 16.54 -6.16 0.03
C VAL A 326 15.10 -6.54 -0.28
N GLY A 327 14.13 -5.74 0.19
CA GLY A 327 12.72 -5.98 -0.07
C GLY A 327 12.38 -5.94 -1.56
N SER A 328 12.95 -5.00 -2.32
CA SER A 328 12.73 -4.89 -3.77
C SER A 328 13.29 -6.08 -4.54
N LEU A 329 14.45 -6.61 -4.12
CA LEU A 329 15.03 -7.83 -4.71
C LEU A 329 14.17 -9.06 -4.44
N ILE A 330 13.72 -9.24 -3.19
CA ILE A 330 12.80 -10.32 -2.81
C ILE A 330 11.49 -10.20 -3.60
N GLY A 331 10.95 -8.98 -3.72
CA GLY A 331 9.74 -8.71 -4.50
C GLY A 331 9.91 -8.94 -6.00
N ALA A 332 11.08 -8.66 -6.56
CA ALA A 332 11.37 -8.94 -7.97
C ALA A 332 11.37 -10.45 -8.26
N ILE A 333 11.99 -11.24 -7.38
CA ILE A 333 11.98 -12.70 -7.44
C ILE A 333 10.55 -13.22 -7.28
N GLY A 334 9.83 -12.74 -6.26
CA GLY A 334 8.44 -13.13 -6.01
C GLY A 334 7.52 -12.81 -7.16
N GLY A 335 7.62 -11.60 -7.72
CA GLY A 335 6.84 -11.18 -8.88
C GLY A 335 7.14 -12.03 -10.13
N TRP A 336 8.39 -12.42 -10.32
CA TRP A 336 8.76 -13.32 -11.41
C TRP A 336 8.15 -14.72 -11.26
N VAL A 337 8.17 -15.29 -10.06
CA VAL A 337 7.52 -16.57 -9.73
C VAL A 337 6.01 -16.46 -9.94
N LEU A 338 5.40 -15.39 -9.43
CA LEU A 338 3.96 -15.11 -9.57
C LEU A 338 3.53 -15.05 -11.04
N HIS A 339 4.29 -14.36 -11.88
CA HIS A 339 3.96 -14.23 -13.29
C HIS A 339 4.14 -15.55 -14.08
N ARG A 340 5.13 -16.38 -13.72
CA ARG A 340 5.26 -17.72 -14.30
C ARG A 340 4.03 -18.58 -13.98
N GLU A 341 3.53 -18.48 -12.75
CA GLU A 341 2.34 -19.21 -12.33
C GLU A 341 1.08 -18.74 -13.04
N GLN A 342 0.90 -17.43 -13.20
CA GLN A 342 -0.21 -16.85 -13.96
C GLN A 342 -0.26 -17.37 -15.40
N ILE A 343 0.90 -17.45 -16.07
CA ILE A 343 1.00 -18.01 -17.43
C ILE A 343 0.63 -19.50 -17.42
N ARG A 344 1.22 -20.29 -16.51
CA ARG A 344 0.95 -21.73 -16.39
C ARG A 344 -0.54 -22.00 -16.23
N TYR A 345 -1.18 -21.29 -15.31
CA TYR A 345 -2.61 -21.40 -15.05
C TYR A 345 -3.46 -21.03 -16.27
N ALA A 346 -3.12 -19.93 -16.96
CA ALA A 346 -3.82 -19.51 -18.17
C ALA A 346 -3.69 -20.55 -19.30
N THR A 347 -2.52 -21.15 -19.48
CA THR A 347 -2.27 -22.21 -20.47
C THR A 347 -3.08 -23.47 -20.17
N LEU A 348 -3.02 -23.99 -18.94
CA LEU A 348 -3.79 -25.18 -18.53
C LEU A 348 -5.29 -25.00 -18.76
N LYS A 349 -5.81 -23.81 -18.44
CA LYS A 349 -7.21 -23.46 -18.67
C LYS A 349 -7.58 -23.37 -20.15
N GLY A 350 -6.71 -22.80 -20.98
CA GLY A 350 -6.89 -22.75 -22.43
C GLY A 350 -6.98 -24.14 -23.04
N LEU A 351 -6.11 -25.05 -22.60
CA LEU A 351 -6.12 -26.45 -23.02
C LEU A 351 -7.39 -27.18 -22.58
N ALA A 352 -7.86 -26.98 -21.34
CA ALA A 352 -9.10 -27.59 -20.86
C ALA A 352 -10.32 -27.19 -21.70
N LYS A 353 -10.44 -25.90 -22.05
CA LYS A 353 -11.53 -25.42 -22.93
C LYS A 353 -11.50 -26.03 -24.33
N LEU A 354 -10.30 -26.23 -24.89
CA LEU A 354 -10.16 -26.89 -26.19
C LEU A 354 -10.56 -28.38 -26.11
N GLY A 355 -10.26 -29.04 -24.99
CA GLY A 355 -10.67 -30.42 -24.74
C GLY A 355 -12.19 -30.61 -24.57
N GLU A 356 -12.89 -29.59 -24.06
CA GLU A 356 -14.37 -29.59 -23.95
C GLU A 356 -15.07 -29.29 -25.29
N LEU A 357 -14.44 -28.51 -26.18
CA LEU A 357 -14.99 -28.20 -27.52
C LEU A 357 -14.77 -29.33 -28.54
N GLY A 358 -13.91 -30.30 -28.23
CA GLY A 358 -13.61 -31.47 -29.07
C GLY A 358 -14.43 -32.72 -28.72
N LYS A 359 -15.34 -32.64 -27.74
CA LYS A 359 -16.36 -33.64 -27.42
C LYS A 359 -17.72 -33.12 -27.84
#